data_AF-A0A383V7L1-F1
#
_entry.id   AF-A0A383V7L1-F1
#
_cell.length_a   1.000
_cell.length_b   1.000
_cell.length_c   1.000
_cell.angle_alpha   90.00
_cell.angle_beta   90.00
_cell.angle_gamma   90.00
#
_symmetry.space_group_name_H-M   'P 1'
#
loop_
_entity.id
_entity.type
_entity.pdbx_description
1 polymer ?
#
loop_
_entity_poly.entity_id
_entity_poly.type
_entity_poly.pdbx_seq_one_letter_code
_entity_poly.pdbx_strand_id
1 'polypeptide(L)'
;MQEHQPGSFYCYVPKSPGPIAGLLLSRTKSEKLVHSKLDAVLNSWEDDVPVSSYSESVSSLSRPGSLPQGSLPPPSLGSLPQTQSYVYKNAGLTVKVGLEEVAADLFRVKPYVYSAPDHSAVIVFSGCLHNLSELARRRSKRSARSSAASPHFAADPNNAFASSLERKSSIERSMDLGAMTASTVLGLYLDGQQEGNELIMLSELQGEFAFVIYDNKHKQPFAARDPSGEECLFYHVGDDGAVSFASSRLEIPDGEQPHEWRELPPGHYISGKVPKLHQFALTPQQLVMREMQQEDELDSSSGSGSLRAAEGAAARRRSLALGSADELQMLAAQLQTRTSLDNDSMGKQRALDDVFTLDL
;
A
#
# COMPACT_ATOMS: atom_id res chain seq x y z
N MET A 1 -27.15 4.92 -11.64
CA MET A 1 -26.04 4.14 -11.05
C MET A 1 -24.86 5.08 -11.01
N GLN A 2 -24.34 5.38 -9.82
CA GLN A 2 -23.15 6.22 -9.68
C GLN A 2 -21.96 5.34 -10.03
N GLU A 3 -21.17 5.75 -11.00
CA GLU A 3 -19.98 5.00 -11.43
C GLU A 3 -18.99 4.95 -10.26
N HIS A 4 -18.61 3.74 -9.83
CA HIS A 4 -17.70 3.54 -8.72
C HIS A 4 -16.29 3.98 -9.13
N GLN A 5 -15.86 5.15 -8.67
CA GLN A 5 -14.50 5.62 -8.92
C GLN A 5 -13.52 4.87 -8.00
N PRO A 6 -12.46 4.26 -8.57
CA PRO A 6 -11.39 3.68 -7.77
C PRO A 6 -10.69 4.79 -6.98
N GLY A 7 -10.32 4.47 -5.73
CA GLY A 7 -9.57 5.39 -4.89
C GLY A 7 -8.12 5.48 -5.33
N SER A 8 -7.51 6.63 -5.10
CA SER A 8 -6.14 6.92 -5.53
C SER A 8 -5.33 7.71 -4.50
N PHE A 9 -4.01 7.67 -4.62
CA PHE A 9 -3.12 8.55 -3.88
C PHE A 9 -1.86 8.92 -4.67
N TYR A 10 -1.30 10.07 -4.32
CA TYR A 10 0.02 10.52 -4.74
C TYR A 10 0.79 11.07 -3.55
N CYS A 11 2.04 10.65 -3.39
CA CYS A 11 2.95 11.16 -2.37
C CYS A 11 4.21 11.70 -3.02
N TYR A 12 4.68 12.87 -2.60
CA TYR A 12 5.93 13.46 -3.03
C TYR A 12 6.81 13.81 -1.84
N VAL A 13 8.06 13.37 -1.87
CA VAL A 13 9.06 13.63 -0.84
C VAL A 13 10.30 14.25 -1.50
N PRO A 14 10.53 15.57 -1.37
CA PRO A 14 11.73 16.21 -1.90
C PRO A 14 12.99 15.64 -1.24
N LYS A 15 14.13 15.73 -1.95
CA LYS A 15 15.42 15.36 -1.37
C LYS A 15 15.67 16.10 -0.07
N SER A 16 16.00 15.32 0.97
CA SER A 16 16.45 15.87 2.24
C SER A 16 17.76 16.64 2.02
N PRO A 17 17.83 17.95 2.35
CA PRO A 17 19.09 18.69 2.22
C PRO A 17 20.13 18.01 3.10
N GLY A 18 21.28 17.67 2.50
CA GLY A 18 22.40 17.09 3.24
C GLY A 18 22.80 17.98 4.44
N PRO A 19 23.48 17.41 5.45
CA PRO A 19 23.80 18.12 6.70
C PRO A 19 24.56 19.44 6.48
N ILE A 20 25.31 19.55 5.37
CA ILE A 20 26.10 20.74 5.02
C ILE A 20 25.27 21.76 4.24
N ALA A 21 24.31 21.32 3.42
CA ALA A 21 23.49 22.19 2.57
C ALA A 21 22.31 22.84 3.32
N GLY A 22 21.96 22.32 4.50
CA GLY A 22 20.89 22.84 5.35
C GLY A 22 21.12 24.26 5.91
N LEU A 23 22.36 24.77 5.83
CA LEU A 23 22.69 26.15 6.26
C LEU A 23 22.44 27.22 5.18
N LEU A 24 22.31 26.85 3.89
CA LEU A 24 22.28 27.82 2.78
C LEU A 24 21.08 27.68 1.84
N LEU A 25 20.40 26.52 1.82
CA LEU A 25 19.17 26.37 1.03
C LEU A 25 17.97 26.93 1.81
N SER A 26 17.33 27.95 1.23
CA SER A 26 16.14 28.58 1.78
C SER A 26 15.03 27.55 2.00
N ARG A 27 14.72 27.28 3.27
CA ARG A 27 13.63 26.43 3.78
C ARG A 27 12.27 26.64 3.09
N THR A 28 12.04 27.80 2.50
CA THR A 28 10.81 28.15 1.77
C THR A 28 10.72 27.52 0.37
N LYS A 29 11.84 27.06 -0.21
CA LYS A 29 11.84 26.48 -1.56
C LYS A 29 11.26 25.07 -1.58
N SER A 30 11.55 24.23 -0.59
CA SER A 30 11.06 22.84 -0.55
C SER A 30 9.56 22.76 -0.33
N GLU A 31 9.01 23.59 0.57
CA GLU A 31 7.57 23.64 0.84
C GLU A 31 6.78 24.14 -0.38
N LYS A 32 7.28 25.18 -1.08
CA LYS A 32 6.69 25.63 -2.34
C LYS A 32 6.71 24.55 -3.42
N LEU A 33 7.78 23.76 -3.50
CA LEU A 33 7.87 22.66 -4.45
C LEU A 33 6.86 21.54 -4.12
N VAL A 34 6.72 21.19 -2.84
CA VAL A 34 5.70 20.24 -2.38
C VAL A 34 4.30 20.72 -2.76
N HIS A 35 3.96 21.97 -2.43
CA HIS A 35 2.66 22.55 -2.81
C HIS A 35 2.45 22.51 -4.32
N SER A 36 3.42 22.99 -5.10
CA SER A 36 3.34 22.98 -6.56
C SER A 36 3.11 21.58 -7.13
N LYS A 37 3.72 20.54 -6.55
CA LYS A 37 3.52 19.16 -6.98
C LYS A 37 2.14 18.63 -6.61
N LEU A 38 1.66 18.90 -5.39
CA LEU A 38 0.32 18.49 -4.99
C LEU A 38 -0.77 19.23 -5.78
N ASP A 39 -0.60 20.53 -6.01
CA ASP A 39 -1.56 21.33 -6.78
C ASP A 39 -1.64 20.82 -8.23
N ALA A 40 -0.53 20.41 -8.83
CA ALA A 40 -0.53 19.79 -10.16
C ALA A 40 -1.36 18.49 -10.20
N VAL A 41 -1.21 17.64 -9.17
CA VAL A 41 -2.00 16.40 -9.04
C VAL A 41 -3.47 16.72 -8.82
N LEU A 42 -3.79 17.65 -7.92
CA LEU A 42 -5.17 18.06 -7.65
C LEU A 42 -5.86 18.54 -8.91
N ASN A 43 -5.21 19.43 -9.67
CA ASN A 43 -5.75 19.92 -10.94
C ASN A 43 -5.95 18.80 -11.96
N SER A 44 -5.04 17.83 -12.05
CA SER A 44 -5.18 16.69 -12.97
C SER A 44 -6.34 15.75 -12.60
N TRP A 45 -6.74 15.71 -11.31
CA TRP A 45 -7.84 14.88 -10.84
C TRP A 45 -9.21 15.59 -10.93
N GLU A 46 -9.23 16.91 -11.10
CA GLU A 46 -10.45 17.71 -11.22
C GLU A 46 -11.08 17.65 -12.63
N ASP A 47 -10.34 17.19 -13.65
CA ASP A 47 -10.88 16.98 -15.02
C ASP A 47 -11.82 15.75 -15.14
N ASP A 48 -11.96 14.94 -14.10
CA ASP A 48 -13.02 13.93 -13.97
C ASP A 48 -14.38 14.58 -13.64
N VAL A 49 -14.95 15.26 -14.64
CA VAL A 49 -16.31 15.83 -14.78
C VAL A 49 -17.20 15.95 -13.51
N PRO A 50 -17.68 17.16 -13.16
CA PRO A 50 -18.74 17.31 -12.17
C PRO A 50 -20.07 16.80 -12.74
N VAL A 51 -20.57 15.66 -12.26
CA VAL A 51 -21.98 15.32 -12.43
C VAL A 51 -22.80 16.18 -11.48
N SER A 52 -23.52 17.15 -12.06
CA SER A 52 -24.61 17.91 -11.45
C SER A 52 -24.22 18.90 -10.34
N SER A 53 -24.15 20.17 -10.73
CA SER A 53 -24.17 21.35 -9.86
C SER A 53 -25.29 21.30 -8.81
N TYR A 54 -24.92 21.14 -7.54
CA TYR A 54 -25.67 21.72 -6.44
C TYR A 54 -24.81 22.80 -5.80
N SER A 55 -25.21 24.05 -6.02
CA SER A 55 -24.59 25.23 -5.43
C SER A 55 -25.04 25.36 -3.98
N GLU A 56 -24.15 25.08 -3.03
CA GLU A 56 -24.15 25.77 -1.75
C GLU A 56 -22.73 26.25 -1.43
N SER A 57 -22.57 27.55 -1.59
CA SER A 57 -21.40 28.33 -1.23
C SER A 57 -21.17 28.28 0.28
N VAL A 58 -19.98 27.85 0.72
CA VAL A 58 -19.47 28.26 2.03
C VAL A 58 -18.00 28.63 1.93
N SER A 59 -17.77 29.92 1.73
CA SER A 59 -16.50 30.57 1.95
C SER A 59 -16.27 30.70 3.46
N SER A 60 -15.11 30.27 3.99
CA SER A 60 -14.27 31.15 4.82
C SER A 60 -13.02 30.46 5.36
N LEU A 61 -11.89 31.10 5.07
CA LEU A 61 -10.67 31.03 5.85
C LEU A 61 -10.93 31.45 7.30
N SER A 62 -10.33 30.76 8.28
CA SER A 62 -9.92 31.41 9.53
C SER A 62 -8.71 30.75 10.19
N ARG A 63 -7.85 31.62 10.73
CA ARG A 63 -6.60 31.40 11.47
C ARG A 63 -6.87 30.92 12.93
N PRO A 64 -5.82 30.57 13.71
CA PRO A 64 -5.90 29.61 14.81
C PRO A 64 -6.33 30.23 16.14
N GLY A 65 -7.13 29.47 16.89
CA GLY A 65 -7.44 29.76 18.29
C GLY A 65 -8.68 29.02 18.75
N SER A 66 -8.54 28.26 19.84
CA SER A 66 -9.56 27.45 20.56
C SER A 66 -9.93 26.09 19.94
N LEU A 67 -9.65 25.04 20.73
CA LEU A 67 -10.11 23.67 20.55
C LEU A 67 -11.61 23.57 20.89
N PRO A 68 -12.44 22.94 20.04
CA PRO A 68 -13.67 22.32 20.50
C PRO A 68 -13.45 20.82 20.71
N GLN A 69 -13.67 20.37 21.94
CA GLN A 69 -14.07 18.98 22.21
C GLN A 69 -15.45 18.78 21.59
N GLY A 70 -15.50 18.14 20.42
CA GLY A 70 -16.74 17.74 19.78
C GLY A 70 -16.44 16.60 18.82
N SER A 71 -16.98 15.42 19.10
CA SER A 71 -17.02 14.32 18.15
C SER A 71 -17.75 14.78 16.90
N LEU A 72 -17.05 14.77 15.76
CA LEU A 72 -17.66 15.05 14.46
C LEU A 72 -18.85 14.10 14.22
N PRO A 73 -19.99 14.58 13.69
CA PRO A 73 -21.07 13.70 13.26
C PRO A 73 -20.56 12.73 12.18
N PRO A 74 -21.07 11.50 12.10
CA PRO A 74 -20.69 10.58 11.05
C PRO A 74 -21.03 11.20 9.69
N PRO A 75 -20.14 11.12 8.69
CA PRO A 75 -20.39 11.66 7.36
C PRO A 75 -21.65 10.99 6.78
N SER A 76 -22.61 11.78 6.33
CA SER A 76 -23.72 11.27 5.54
C SER A 76 -23.17 10.71 4.22
N LEU A 77 -23.76 9.63 3.72
CA LEU A 77 -23.35 8.88 2.51
C LEU A 77 -23.18 9.75 1.24
N GLY A 78 -23.60 11.02 1.24
CA GLY A 78 -23.56 11.94 0.11
C GLY A 78 -22.40 12.94 0.07
N SER A 79 -21.49 12.96 1.05
CA SER A 79 -20.40 13.96 1.07
C SER A 79 -19.07 13.39 1.57
N LEU A 80 -18.67 12.21 1.10
CA LEU A 80 -17.28 11.82 1.31
C LEU A 80 -16.39 12.86 0.63
N PRO A 81 -15.48 13.55 1.36
CA PRO A 81 -14.54 14.46 0.73
C PRO A 81 -13.73 13.63 -0.27
N GLN A 82 -14.00 13.87 -1.55
CA GLN A 82 -13.49 13.05 -2.64
C GLN A 82 -11.97 13.07 -2.63
N THR A 83 -11.35 14.19 -2.26
CA THR A 83 -9.89 14.37 -2.20
C THR A 83 -9.43 15.08 -0.92
N GLN A 84 -8.35 14.60 -0.30
CA GLN A 84 -7.73 15.15 0.91
C GLN A 84 -6.22 15.30 0.71
N SER A 85 -5.63 16.41 1.18
CA SER A 85 -4.19 16.66 1.10
C SER A 85 -3.57 16.85 2.48
N TYR A 86 -2.43 16.21 2.71
CA TYR A 86 -1.62 16.27 3.92
C TYR A 86 -0.26 16.87 3.55
N VAL A 87 0.00 18.07 4.05
CA VAL A 87 1.23 18.80 3.75
C VAL A 87 2.13 18.81 4.97
N TYR A 88 3.36 18.32 4.77
CA TYR A 88 4.44 18.36 5.72
C TYR A 88 5.57 19.22 5.18
N LYS A 89 6.47 19.66 6.07
CA LYS A 89 7.61 20.50 5.70
C LYS A 89 8.45 19.95 4.53
N ASN A 90 8.61 18.64 4.45
CA ASN A 90 9.40 17.96 3.42
C ASN A 90 8.65 16.76 2.82
N ALA A 91 7.31 16.82 2.76
CA ALA A 91 6.52 15.85 2.01
C ALA A 91 5.11 16.36 1.76
N GLY A 92 4.50 15.89 0.69
CA GLY A 92 3.09 16.05 0.41
C GLY A 92 2.46 14.69 0.17
N LEU A 93 1.20 14.54 0.56
CA LEU A 93 0.37 13.38 0.25
C LEU A 93 -1.01 13.88 -0.13
N THR A 94 -1.51 13.47 -1.29
CA THR A 94 -2.88 13.73 -1.74
C THR A 94 -3.57 12.39 -1.95
N VAL A 95 -4.79 12.27 -1.46
CA VAL A 95 -5.58 11.03 -1.47
C VAL A 95 -6.97 11.32 -1.97
N LYS A 96 -7.41 10.59 -3.00
CA LYS A 96 -8.80 10.55 -3.45
C LYS A 96 -9.45 9.28 -2.94
N VAL A 97 -10.44 9.42 -2.06
CA VAL A 97 -11.11 8.28 -1.46
C VAL A 97 -12.13 7.71 -2.46
N GLY A 98 -11.99 6.43 -2.79
CA GLY A 98 -12.90 5.70 -3.65
C GLY A 98 -13.64 4.59 -2.93
N LEU A 99 -14.68 4.09 -3.61
CA LEU A 99 -15.49 2.95 -3.17
C LEU A 99 -15.28 1.81 -4.15
N GLU A 100 -14.83 0.68 -3.64
CA GLU A 100 -14.66 -0.56 -4.39
C GLU A 100 -15.72 -1.57 -3.94
N GLU A 101 -16.46 -2.13 -4.88
CA GLU A 101 -17.37 -3.24 -4.61
C GLU A 101 -16.57 -4.54 -4.49
N VAL A 102 -16.55 -5.12 -3.29
CA VAL A 102 -15.84 -6.39 -3.01
C VAL A 102 -16.78 -7.59 -3.21
N ALA A 103 -18.07 -7.39 -2.93
CA ALA A 103 -19.15 -8.32 -3.20
C ALA A 103 -20.47 -7.54 -3.31
N ALA A 104 -21.55 -8.19 -3.75
CA ALA A 104 -22.86 -7.55 -3.88
C ALA A 104 -23.25 -6.78 -2.60
N ASP A 105 -23.44 -5.47 -2.73
CA ASP A 105 -23.76 -4.52 -1.64
C ASP A 105 -22.68 -4.38 -0.53
N LEU A 106 -21.50 -4.96 -0.74
CA LEU A 106 -20.35 -4.89 0.15
C LEU A 106 -19.26 -4.02 -0.46
N PHE A 107 -19.19 -2.78 0.01
CA PHE A 107 -18.21 -1.80 -0.43
C PHE A 107 -17.06 -1.67 0.55
N ARG A 108 -15.87 -1.51 -0.01
CA ARG A 108 -14.64 -1.14 0.69
C ARG A 108 -14.25 0.28 0.28
N VAL A 109 -14.00 1.11 1.28
CA VAL A 109 -13.38 2.42 1.11
C VAL A 109 -11.89 2.20 0.91
N LYS A 110 -11.27 2.81 -0.09
CA LYS A 110 -9.80 2.81 -0.25
C LYS A 110 -9.30 4.09 -0.93
N PRO A 111 -8.04 4.51 -0.73
CA PRO A 111 -7.11 3.99 0.29
C PRO A 111 -7.44 4.53 1.69
N TYR A 112 -6.90 3.89 2.72
CA TYR A 112 -7.01 4.31 4.11
C TYR A 112 -5.88 5.26 4.48
N VAL A 113 -6.20 6.35 5.18
CA VAL A 113 -5.20 7.33 5.61
C VAL A 113 -5.25 7.50 7.12
N TYR A 114 -4.09 7.57 7.74
CA TYR A 114 -3.97 7.90 9.16
C TYR A 114 -2.76 8.80 9.39
N SER A 115 -3.00 9.93 10.07
CA SER A 115 -1.95 10.81 10.57
C SER A 115 -1.76 10.58 12.06
N ALA A 116 -0.51 10.45 12.51
CA ALA A 116 -0.21 10.42 13.92
C ALA A 116 -0.71 11.71 14.61
N PRO A 117 -1.26 11.66 15.84
CA PRO A 117 -1.81 12.84 16.53
C PRO A 117 -0.80 13.96 16.77
N ASP A 118 0.49 13.62 16.85
CA ASP A 118 1.61 14.56 17.02
C ASP A 118 2.19 15.05 15.69
N HIS A 119 1.58 14.67 14.56
CA HIS A 119 2.07 14.95 13.19
C HIS A 119 3.52 14.47 12.96
N SER A 120 3.97 13.46 13.72
CA SER A 120 5.28 12.84 13.53
C SER A 120 5.35 11.97 12.29
N ALA A 121 4.22 11.43 11.82
CA ALA A 121 4.14 10.61 10.63
C ALA A 121 2.72 10.54 10.05
N VAL A 122 2.63 10.15 8.79
CA VAL A 122 1.38 9.81 8.09
C VAL A 122 1.55 8.52 7.33
N ILE A 123 0.48 7.75 7.19
CA ILE A 123 0.41 6.56 6.34
C ILE A 123 -0.78 6.68 5.37
N VAL A 124 -0.57 6.26 4.14
CA VAL A 124 -1.62 5.84 3.21
C VAL A 124 -1.48 4.34 2.96
N PHE A 125 -2.58 3.60 3.06
CA PHE A 125 -2.63 2.15 3.01
C PHE A 125 -3.73 1.66 2.07
N SER A 126 -3.39 0.79 1.14
CA SER A 126 -4.31 0.06 0.27
C SER A 126 -4.24 -1.42 0.59
N GLY A 127 -5.38 -2.11 0.51
CA GLY A 127 -5.49 -3.55 0.77
C GLY A 127 -6.16 -3.91 2.10
N CYS A 128 -5.85 -5.08 2.63
CA CYS A 128 -6.39 -5.62 3.88
C CYS A 128 -5.36 -6.42 4.68
N LEU A 129 -5.58 -6.53 5.99
CA LEU A 129 -4.79 -7.38 6.88
C LEU A 129 -5.66 -8.47 7.50
N HIS A 130 -5.28 -9.73 7.29
CA HIS A 130 -5.93 -10.91 7.85
C HIS A 130 -5.74 -11.04 9.36
N ASN A 131 -4.62 -10.52 9.89
CA ASN A 131 -4.28 -10.61 11.31
C ASN A 131 -4.42 -9.27 12.07
N LEU A 132 -5.21 -8.33 11.54
CA LEU A 132 -5.40 -6.98 12.09
C LEU A 132 -5.76 -7.00 13.58
N SER A 133 -6.76 -7.81 13.98
CA SER A 133 -7.25 -7.84 15.36
C SER A 133 -6.17 -8.29 16.35
N GLU A 134 -5.30 -9.22 15.94
CA GLU A 134 -4.20 -9.69 16.77
C GLU A 134 -3.11 -8.62 16.90
N LEU A 135 -2.74 -7.97 15.79
CA LEU A 135 -1.76 -6.88 15.78
C LEU A 135 -2.21 -5.69 16.64
N ALA A 136 -3.45 -5.23 16.45
CA ALA A 136 -4.03 -4.12 17.21
C ALA A 136 -4.06 -4.41 18.72
N ARG A 137 -4.45 -5.65 19.10
CA ARG A 137 -4.46 -6.11 20.49
C ARG A 137 -3.06 -6.18 21.09
N ARG A 138 -2.08 -6.75 20.37
CA ARG A 138 -0.68 -6.80 20.81
C ARG A 138 -0.10 -5.41 21.04
N ARG A 139 -0.35 -4.48 20.11
CA ARG A 139 0.11 -3.10 20.22
C ARG A 139 -0.52 -2.39 21.41
N SER A 140 -1.83 -2.53 21.61
CA SER A 140 -2.55 -1.97 22.75
C SER A 140 -1.96 -2.44 24.09
N LYS A 141 -1.60 -3.73 24.20
CA LYS A 141 -0.94 -4.29 25.37
C LYS A 141 0.47 -3.73 25.60
N ARG A 142 1.24 -3.47 24.55
CA ARG A 142 2.56 -2.82 24.66
C ARG A 142 2.42 -1.38 25.17
N SER A 143 1.50 -0.61 24.59
CA SER A 143 1.24 0.78 24.99
C SER A 143 0.77 0.88 26.45
N ALA A 144 -0.06 -0.06 26.91
CA ALA A 144 -0.53 -0.09 28.30
C ALA A 144 0.59 -0.40 29.31
N ARG A 145 1.63 -1.13 28.91
CA ARG A 145 2.81 -1.42 29.76
C ARG A 145 3.75 -0.24 29.86
N SER A 146 3.84 0.60 28.83
CA SER A 146 4.66 1.82 28.85
C SER A 146 4.01 2.98 29.62
N SER A 147 2.69 2.99 29.76
CA SER A 147 1.96 3.96 30.60
C SER A 147 1.71 3.37 31.99
N ALA A 148 2.59 3.64 32.96
CA ALA A 148 2.49 3.17 34.35
C ALA A 148 1.36 3.84 35.18
N ALA A 149 0.17 4.07 34.60
CA ALA A 149 -0.97 4.63 35.31
C ALA A 149 -2.26 3.80 35.08
N SER A 150 -2.65 3.09 36.14
CA SER A 150 -3.95 2.49 36.46
C SER A 150 -4.45 1.23 35.70
N PRO A 151 -4.63 0.10 36.41
CA PRO A 151 -5.33 -1.08 35.92
C PRO A 151 -6.79 -1.03 36.40
N HIS A 152 -7.67 -0.26 35.76
CA HIS A 152 -9.10 -0.36 36.04
C HIS A 152 -9.95 -0.24 34.77
N PHE A 153 -10.68 -1.33 34.48
CA PHE A 153 -11.69 -1.48 33.43
C PHE A 153 -11.24 -1.32 31.98
N ALA A 154 -10.56 -2.33 31.44
CA ALA A 154 -10.56 -2.56 29.99
C ALA A 154 -11.47 -3.76 29.70
N ALA A 155 -12.76 -3.48 29.42
CA ALA A 155 -13.54 -4.41 28.61
C ALA A 155 -12.73 -4.70 27.34
N ASP A 156 -12.68 -5.95 26.87
CA ASP A 156 -11.94 -6.31 25.67
C ASP A 156 -12.41 -5.42 24.52
N PRO A 157 -11.59 -4.46 24.03
CA PRO A 157 -12.03 -3.47 23.05
C PRO A 157 -12.54 -4.13 21.77
N ASN A 158 -12.09 -5.35 21.49
CA ASN A 158 -12.55 -6.15 20.36
C ASN A 158 -13.99 -6.66 20.51
N ASN A 159 -14.48 -6.93 21.73
CA ASN A 159 -15.84 -7.43 21.94
C ASN A 159 -16.88 -6.30 21.81
N ALA A 160 -16.52 -5.10 22.28
CA ALA A 160 -17.32 -3.89 22.06
C ALA A 160 -17.26 -3.40 20.60
N PHE A 161 -16.10 -3.52 19.95
CA PHE A 161 -15.92 -3.16 18.54
C PHE A 161 -16.69 -4.10 17.61
N ALA A 162 -16.62 -5.42 17.81
CA ALA A 162 -17.37 -6.40 17.03
C ALA A 162 -18.89 -6.16 17.13
N SER A 163 -19.39 -5.97 18.36
CA SER A 163 -20.80 -5.66 18.63
C SER A 163 -21.24 -4.30 18.07
N SER A 164 -20.31 -3.35 17.90
CA SER A 164 -20.57 -2.05 17.28
C SER A 164 -20.52 -2.09 15.75
N LEU A 165 -19.76 -3.03 15.17
CA LEU A 165 -19.67 -3.21 13.72
C LEU A 165 -20.98 -3.76 13.15
N GLU A 166 -21.64 -4.69 13.84
CA GLU A 166 -22.85 -5.38 13.35
C GLU A 166 -24.05 -4.46 13.06
N ARG A 167 -24.05 -3.23 13.62
CA ARG A 167 -25.12 -2.24 13.40
C ARG A 167 -24.79 -1.19 12.34
N LYS A 168 -23.59 -1.24 11.74
CA LYS A 168 -23.10 -0.23 10.79
C LYS A 168 -23.25 -0.69 9.34
N SER A 169 -23.47 0.27 8.45
CA SER A 169 -23.44 0.03 6.99
C SER A 169 -22.08 -0.55 6.54
N SER A 170 -22.03 -1.25 5.41
CA SER A 170 -20.77 -1.82 4.87
C SER A 170 -19.66 -0.75 4.72
N ILE A 171 -20.05 0.45 4.28
CA ILE A 171 -19.17 1.61 4.11
C ILE A 171 -18.61 2.10 5.46
N GLU A 172 -19.45 2.32 6.46
CA GLU A 172 -19.00 2.76 7.80
C GLU A 172 -18.07 1.72 8.45
N ARG A 173 -18.42 0.44 8.32
CA ARG A 173 -17.54 -0.65 8.79
C ARG A 173 -16.19 -0.61 8.09
N SER A 174 -16.17 -0.39 6.79
CA SER A 174 -14.92 -0.28 6.03
C SER A 174 -14.08 0.91 6.48
N MET A 175 -14.68 2.04 6.84
CA MET A 175 -13.93 3.20 7.34
C MET A 175 -13.29 2.91 8.69
N ASP A 176 -14.02 2.29 9.62
CA ASP A 176 -13.50 1.93 10.94
C ASP A 176 -12.34 0.92 10.83
N LEU A 177 -12.52 -0.12 10.02
CA LEU A 177 -11.49 -1.12 9.73
C LEU A 177 -10.27 -0.48 9.07
N GLY A 178 -10.50 0.45 8.15
CA GLY A 178 -9.46 1.20 7.48
C GLY A 178 -8.62 2.04 8.43
N ALA A 179 -9.28 2.83 9.28
CA ALA A 179 -8.62 3.65 10.30
C ALA A 179 -7.84 2.78 11.29
N MET A 180 -8.39 1.64 11.72
CA MET A 180 -7.70 0.69 12.58
C MET A 180 -6.47 0.06 11.88
N THR A 181 -6.59 -0.29 10.60
CA THR A 181 -5.50 -0.85 9.79
C THR A 181 -4.34 0.14 9.69
N ALA A 182 -4.63 1.33 9.16
CA ALA A 182 -3.64 2.39 8.97
C ALA A 182 -2.95 2.77 10.29
N SER A 183 -3.72 2.97 11.37
CA SER A 183 -3.15 3.31 12.69
C SER A 183 -2.33 2.18 13.32
N THR A 184 -2.72 0.92 13.12
CA THR A 184 -1.97 -0.24 13.61
C THR A 184 -0.64 -0.38 12.89
N VAL A 185 -0.64 -0.30 11.56
CA VAL A 185 0.58 -0.39 10.74
C VAL A 185 1.53 0.76 11.05
N LEU A 186 1.04 2.01 11.08
CA LEU A 186 1.88 3.16 11.45
C LEU A 186 2.45 3.01 12.87
N GLY A 187 1.65 2.49 13.79
CA GLY A 187 2.07 2.22 15.15
C GLY A 187 3.21 1.21 15.23
N LEU A 188 3.12 0.09 14.51
CA LEU A 188 4.19 -0.92 14.44
C LEU A 188 5.46 -0.36 13.83
N TYR A 189 5.35 0.48 12.79
CA TYR A 189 6.49 1.19 12.21
C TYR A 189 7.20 2.07 13.24
N LEU A 190 6.44 2.91 13.97
CA LEU A 190 7.00 3.83 14.95
C LEU A 190 7.62 3.09 16.15
N ASP A 191 7.02 2.00 16.61
CA ASP A 191 7.59 1.14 17.65
C ASP A 191 8.91 0.52 17.16
N GLY A 192 8.93 -0.03 15.93
CA GLY A 192 10.13 -0.60 15.32
C GLY A 192 11.25 0.41 15.11
N GLN A 193 10.93 1.66 14.73
CA GLN A 193 11.91 2.74 14.61
C GLN A 193 12.59 3.07 15.95
N GLN A 194 11.86 3.00 17.08
CA GLN A 194 12.45 3.23 18.39
C GLN A 194 13.42 2.11 18.80
N GLU A 195 13.15 0.88 18.36
CA GLU A 195 13.98 -0.30 18.61
C GLU A 195 15.11 -0.46 17.58
N GLY A 196 15.15 0.37 16.54
CA GLY A 196 16.12 0.26 15.42
C GLY A 196 15.88 -0.98 14.54
N ASN A 197 14.63 -1.46 14.49
CA ASN A 197 14.23 -2.63 13.72
C ASN A 197 12.83 -2.46 13.11
N GLU A 198 12.70 -1.46 12.26
CA GLU A 198 11.48 -1.18 11.50
C GLU A 198 11.03 -2.35 10.62
N LEU A 199 11.95 -3.24 10.24
CA LEU A 199 11.65 -4.37 9.35
C LEU A 199 10.85 -5.48 10.03
N ILE A 200 10.89 -5.58 11.36
CA ILE A 200 10.05 -6.55 12.09
C ILE A 200 8.59 -6.37 11.70
N MET A 201 8.11 -5.13 11.51
CA MET A 201 6.71 -4.89 11.16
C MET A 201 6.30 -5.68 9.92
N LEU A 202 7.14 -5.72 8.88
CA LEU A 202 6.83 -6.35 7.60
C LEU A 202 6.69 -7.87 7.74
N SER A 203 7.46 -8.48 8.64
CA SER A 203 7.35 -9.92 8.94
C SER A 203 6.09 -10.28 9.72
N GLU A 204 5.45 -9.30 10.37
CA GLU A 204 4.24 -9.51 11.16
C GLU A 204 2.96 -9.24 10.35
N LEU A 205 3.03 -8.51 9.24
CA LEU A 205 1.85 -8.24 8.40
C LEU A 205 1.44 -9.49 7.62
N GLN A 206 0.16 -9.86 7.72
CA GLN A 206 -0.43 -10.95 6.93
C GLN A 206 -1.63 -10.39 6.18
N GLY A 207 -1.56 -10.36 4.85
CA GLY A 207 -2.61 -9.77 4.02
C GLY A 207 -2.08 -9.36 2.65
N GLU A 208 -2.96 -8.71 1.90
CA GLU A 208 -2.67 -8.06 0.62
C GLU A 208 -2.54 -6.57 0.92
N PHE A 209 -1.39 -5.97 0.65
CA PHE A 209 -1.18 -4.58 1.01
C PHE A 209 -0.14 -3.87 0.14
N ALA A 210 -0.42 -2.59 -0.07
CA ALA A 210 0.55 -1.61 -0.48
C ALA A 210 0.39 -0.35 0.38
N PHE A 211 1.47 0.20 0.90
CA PHE A 211 1.39 1.41 1.71
C PHE A 211 2.61 2.30 1.58
N VAL A 212 2.41 3.59 1.91
CA VAL A 212 3.46 4.59 2.04
C VAL A 212 3.32 5.29 3.38
N ILE A 213 4.39 5.29 4.15
CA ILE A 213 4.57 6.06 5.38
C ILE A 213 5.54 7.20 5.07
N TYR A 214 5.17 8.41 5.46
CA TYR A 214 6.15 9.49 5.59
C TYR A 214 6.43 9.77 7.06
N ASP A 215 7.68 9.55 7.45
CA ASP A 215 8.20 9.84 8.77
C ASP A 215 8.72 11.28 8.82
N ASN A 216 7.90 12.16 9.39
CA ASN A 216 8.22 13.58 9.51
C ASN A 216 9.28 13.83 10.60
N LYS A 217 9.53 12.92 11.53
CA LYS A 217 10.61 13.07 12.52
C LYS A 217 11.97 12.82 11.86
N HIS A 218 12.08 11.75 11.07
CA HIS A 218 13.31 11.35 10.40
C HIS A 218 13.47 11.93 8.98
N LYS A 219 12.42 12.57 8.45
CA LYS A 219 12.34 13.17 7.11
C LYS A 219 12.64 12.13 6.02
N GLN A 220 11.99 10.98 6.10
CA GLN A 220 12.19 9.87 5.18
C GLN A 220 10.88 9.16 4.84
N PRO A 221 10.74 8.64 3.62
CA PRO A 221 9.66 7.74 3.28
C PRO A 221 9.99 6.30 3.68
N PHE A 222 8.93 5.52 3.88
CA PHE A 222 8.95 4.08 3.96
C PHE A 222 7.75 3.55 3.17
N ALA A 223 7.97 2.76 2.13
CA ALA A 223 6.91 2.23 1.29
C ALA A 223 7.09 0.73 1.12
N ALA A 224 6.01 -0.05 1.12
CA ALA A 224 6.11 -1.50 1.01
C ALA A 224 4.94 -2.09 0.23
N ARG A 225 5.20 -3.22 -0.42
CA ARG A 225 4.21 -4.05 -1.10
C ARG A 225 4.35 -5.49 -0.65
N ASP A 226 3.23 -6.14 -0.39
CA ASP A 226 3.21 -7.52 0.05
C ASP A 226 3.68 -8.50 -1.06
N PRO A 227 3.97 -9.78 -0.73
CA PRO A 227 4.52 -10.75 -1.69
C PRO A 227 3.53 -11.29 -2.72
N SER A 228 2.22 -11.17 -2.51
CA SER A 228 1.19 -11.54 -3.50
C SER A 228 1.19 -10.56 -4.68
N GLY A 229 1.34 -9.26 -4.37
CA GLY A 229 1.32 -8.20 -5.37
C GLY A 229 -0.06 -7.81 -5.85
N GLU A 230 -1.15 -8.18 -5.15
CA GLU A 230 -2.51 -7.80 -5.54
C GLU A 230 -2.71 -6.28 -5.57
N GLU A 231 -2.19 -5.56 -4.56
CA GLU A 231 -2.23 -4.10 -4.52
C GLU A 231 -1.03 -3.50 -5.26
N CYS A 232 -1.29 -2.60 -6.21
CA CYS A 232 -0.25 -1.91 -6.97
C CYS A 232 0.36 -0.74 -6.19
N LEU A 233 1.64 -0.48 -6.44
CA LEU A 233 2.35 0.69 -5.95
C LEU A 233 3.42 1.09 -6.93
N PHE A 234 3.37 2.33 -7.41
CA PHE A 234 4.35 2.90 -8.32
C PHE A 234 5.24 3.89 -7.58
N TYR A 235 6.48 4.00 -8.02
CA TYR A 235 7.44 4.96 -7.50
C TYR A 235 8.31 5.54 -8.61
N HIS A 236 8.78 6.76 -8.38
CA HIS A 236 9.76 7.43 -9.22
C HIS A 236 10.80 8.09 -8.31
N VAL A 237 12.09 7.85 -8.58
CA VAL A 237 13.20 8.54 -7.91
C VAL A 237 13.79 9.50 -8.92
N GLY A 238 13.60 10.79 -8.71
CA GLY A 238 14.11 11.83 -9.61
C GLY A 238 15.63 11.94 -9.54
N ASP A 239 16.23 12.54 -10.57
CA ASP A 239 17.67 12.81 -10.64
C ASP A 239 18.17 13.67 -9.48
N ASP A 240 17.30 14.53 -8.95
CA ASP A 240 17.57 15.36 -7.80
C ASP A 240 17.59 14.56 -6.49
N GLY A 241 17.13 13.30 -6.49
CA GLY A 241 16.98 12.42 -5.32
C GLY A 241 15.68 12.60 -4.55
N ALA A 242 14.72 13.36 -5.07
CA ALA A 242 13.33 13.33 -4.61
C ALA A 242 12.70 11.98 -4.97
N VAL A 243 11.63 11.62 -4.25
CA VAL A 243 10.87 10.41 -4.56
C VAL A 243 9.37 10.69 -4.56
N SER A 244 8.70 10.11 -5.53
CA SER A 244 7.25 10.13 -5.67
C SER A 244 6.71 8.71 -5.56
N PHE A 245 5.49 8.57 -5.04
CA PHE A 245 4.74 7.33 -4.97
C PHE A 245 3.30 7.54 -5.44
N ALA A 246 2.71 6.54 -6.09
CA ALA A 246 1.33 6.59 -6.54
C ALA A 246 0.68 5.20 -6.53
N SER A 247 -0.64 5.11 -6.35
CA SER A 247 -1.37 3.84 -6.45
C SER A 247 -1.54 3.36 -7.88
N SER A 248 -1.61 4.27 -8.86
CA SER A 248 -1.73 3.94 -10.28
C SER A 248 -0.84 4.81 -11.16
N ARG A 249 -0.53 4.32 -12.36
CA ARG A 249 0.14 5.12 -13.40
C ARG A 249 -0.74 6.22 -13.97
N LEU A 250 -2.06 6.04 -13.92
CA LEU A 250 -3.03 7.04 -14.39
C LEU A 250 -3.09 8.27 -13.48
N GLU A 251 -2.54 8.17 -12.27
CA GLU A 251 -2.56 9.22 -11.25
C GLU A 251 -1.26 10.02 -11.22
N ILE A 252 -0.34 9.74 -12.14
CA ILE A 252 0.90 10.48 -12.31
C ILE A 252 0.55 11.86 -12.89
N PRO A 253 0.94 12.97 -12.23
CA PRO A 253 0.58 14.30 -12.70
C PRO A 253 1.13 14.57 -14.11
N ASP A 254 0.34 15.32 -14.88
CA ASP A 254 0.72 15.74 -16.23
C ASP A 254 2.07 16.48 -16.22
N GLY A 255 2.95 16.08 -17.14
CA GLY A 255 4.30 16.61 -17.26
C GLY A 255 5.38 15.80 -16.56
N GLU A 256 5.04 14.75 -15.80
CA GLU A 256 5.98 13.70 -15.46
C GLU A 256 6.01 12.62 -16.53
N GLN A 257 7.18 12.06 -16.79
CA GLN A 257 7.36 11.04 -17.83
C GLN A 257 6.92 9.67 -17.31
N PRO A 258 5.84 9.06 -17.84
CA PRO A 258 5.32 7.80 -17.29
C PRO A 258 6.33 6.63 -17.37
N HIS A 259 7.31 6.71 -18.25
CA HIS A 259 8.36 5.71 -18.41
C HIS A 259 9.46 5.76 -17.33
N GLU A 260 9.55 6.86 -16.57
CA GLU A 260 10.47 6.99 -15.43
C GLU A 260 9.91 6.33 -14.16
N TRP A 261 8.60 6.08 -14.15
CA TRP A 261 7.89 5.44 -13.06
C TRP A 261 8.01 3.92 -13.13
N ARG A 262 8.32 3.32 -11.99
CA ARG A 262 8.47 1.87 -11.83
C ARG A 262 7.45 1.34 -10.85
N GLU A 263 6.96 0.14 -11.12
CA GLU A 263 6.17 -0.58 -10.15
C GLU A 263 7.09 -1.11 -9.04
N LEU A 264 6.68 -0.98 -7.79
CA LEU A 264 7.35 -1.58 -6.65
C LEU A 264 7.13 -3.10 -6.74
N PRO A 265 8.18 -3.93 -6.89
CA PRO A 265 7.97 -5.36 -7.07
C PRO A 265 7.34 -6.00 -5.82
N PRO A 266 6.54 -7.06 -5.96
CA PRO A 266 5.97 -7.76 -4.81
C PRO A 266 7.05 -8.24 -3.82
N GLY A 267 6.76 -8.17 -2.53
CA GLY A 267 7.69 -8.53 -1.46
C GLY A 267 8.88 -7.56 -1.31
N HIS A 268 8.78 -6.36 -1.85
CA HIS A 268 9.79 -5.31 -1.74
C HIS A 268 9.30 -4.11 -0.94
N TYR A 269 10.27 -3.34 -0.43
CA TYR A 269 10.06 -2.08 0.24
C TYR A 269 11.12 -1.05 -0.16
N ILE A 270 10.77 0.22 0.01
CA ILE A 270 11.64 1.38 -0.16
C ILE A 270 11.78 2.06 1.20
N SER A 271 13.01 2.40 1.60
CA SER A 271 13.25 3.09 2.87
C SER A 271 14.45 4.02 2.82
N GLY A 272 14.50 4.94 3.80
CA GLY A 272 15.64 5.79 4.08
C GLY A 272 15.60 7.16 3.41
N LYS A 273 16.46 8.07 3.88
CA LYS A 273 16.59 9.44 3.34
C LYS A 273 17.04 9.48 1.87
N VAL A 274 17.84 8.49 1.48
CA VAL A 274 18.12 8.17 0.09
C VAL A 274 17.33 6.90 -0.18
N PRO A 275 16.18 6.99 -0.85
CA PRO A 275 15.28 5.86 -1.06
C PRO A 275 16.00 4.70 -1.74
N LYS A 276 16.07 3.56 -1.05
CA LYS A 276 16.66 2.33 -1.59
C LYS A 276 15.62 1.23 -1.64
N LEU A 277 15.63 0.48 -2.74
CA LEU A 277 14.79 -0.68 -2.93
C LEU A 277 15.42 -1.90 -2.26
N HIS A 278 14.61 -2.64 -1.51
CA HIS A 278 15.01 -3.84 -0.79
C HIS A 278 13.94 -4.91 -0.92
N GLN A 279 14.34 -6.18 -0.94
CA GLN A 279 13.41 -7.31 -0.88
C GLN A 279 13.34 -7.83 0.56
N PHE A 280 12.13 -8.03 1.08
CA PHE A 280 11.91 -8.60 2.42
C PHE A 280 11.26 -9.99 2.38
N ALA A 281 10.65 -10.36 1.26
CA ALA A 281 10.00 -11.66 1.09
C ALA A 281 10.04 -12.13 -0.37
N LEU A 282 10.03 -13.45 -0.56
CA LEU A 282 9.91 -14.08 -1.87
C LEU A 282 8.42 -14.17 -2.25
N THR A 283 8.13 -14.00 -3.53
CA THR A 283 6.78 -14.26 -4.05
C THR A 283 6.51 -15.78 -4.06
N PRO A 284 5.23 -16.21 -4.13
CA PRO A 284 4.89 -17.63 -4.27
C PRO A 284 5.60 -18.30 -5.45
N GLN A 285 5.71 -17.62 -6.59
CA GLN A 285 6.40 -18.14 -7.77
C GLN A 285 7.91 -18.29 -7.52
N GLN A 286 8.53 -17.31 -6.84
CA GLN A 286 9.95 -17.39 -6.48
C GLN A 286 10.24 -18.51 -5.49
N LEU A 287 9.32 -18.79 -4.57
CA LEU A 287 9.43 -19.93 -3.65
C LEU A 287 9.37 -21.26 -4.41
N VAL A 288 8.43 -21.41 -5.34
CA VAL A 288 8.33 -22.62 -6.18
C VAL A 288 9.59 -22.83 -7.01
N MET A 289 10.10 -21.78 -7.68
CA MET A 289 11.35 -21.88 -8.44
C MET A 289 12.54 -22.29 -7.57
N ARG A 290 12.61 -21.77 -6.33
CA ARG A 290 13.67 -22.11 -5.40
C ARG A 290 13.58 -23.55 -4.90
N GLU A 291 12.36 -24.05 -4.67
CA GLU A 291 12.14 -25.45 -4.29
C GLU A 291 12.56 -26.38 -5.43
N MET A 292 12.17 -26.08 -6.68
CA MET A 292 12.59 -26.85 -7.86
C MET A 292 14.12 -26.88 -8.02
N GLN A 293 14.80 -25.74 -7.86
CA GLN A 293 16.26 -25.68 -7.92
C GLN A 293 16.93 -26.53 -6.84
N GLN A 294 16.35 -26.60 -5.64
CA GLN A 294 16.87 -27.45 -4.57
C GLN A 294 16.68 -28.94 -4.86
N GLU A 295 15.58 -29.34 -5.49
CA GLU A 295 15.35 -30.73 -5.92
C GLU A 295 16.38 -31.16 -6.97
N ASP A 296 16.62 -30.33 -7.99
CA ASP A 296 17.62 -30.60 -9.04
C ASP A 296 19.05 -30.71 -8.48
N GLU A 297 19.41 -29.89 -7.48
CA GLU A 297 20.70 -29.97 -6.78
C GLU A 297 20.85 -31.27 -5.96
N LEU A 298 19.76 -31.78 -5.38
CA LEU A 298 19.76 -33.05 -4.63
C LEU A 298 19.86 -34.26 -5.55
N ASP A 299 19.21 -34.23 -6.71
CA ASP A 299 19.25 -35.32 -7.68
C ASP A 299 20.60 -35.39 -8.41
N SER A 300 21.20 -34.24 -8.72
CA SER A 300 22.55 -34.17 -9.30
C SER A 300 23.66 -34.57 -8.32
N SER A 301 23.48 -34.34 -7.02
CA SER A 301 24.42 -34.80 -5.97
C SER A 301 24.23 -36.27 -5.56
N SER A 302 23.05 -36.86 -5.81
CA SER A 302 22.72 -38.26 -5.51
C SER A 302 23.23 -39.27 -6.55
N GLY A 303 23.86 -38.81 -7.63
CA GLY A 303 24.57 -39.65 -8.61
C GLY A 303 25.79 -40.41 -8.06
N SER A 304 26.09 -40.29 -6.76
CA SER A 304 27.14 -41.06 -6.08
C SER A 304 26.73 -41.58 -4.70
N GLY A 305 25.54 -42.17 -4.58
CA GLY A 305 25.36 -43.26 -3.60
C GLY A 305 24.05 -43.30 -2.84
N SER A 306 23.53 -44.53 -2.77
CA SER A 306 22.63 -45.07 -1.74
C SER A 306 21.12 -44.98 -2.01
N LEU A 307 20.63 -46.09 -2.59
CA LEU A 307 19.26 -46.58 -2.75
C LEU A 307 18.42 -46.70 -1.45
N ARG A 308 18.67 -45.92 -0.39
CA ARG A 308 17.96 -46.03 0.91
C ARG A 308 17.17 -44.80 1.35
N ALA A 309 17.21 -43.69 0.62
CA ALA A 309 16.48 -42.46 0.99
C ALA A 309 15.06 -42.36 0.36
N ALA A 310 14.75 -43.17 -0.66
CA ALA A 310 13.51 -43.06 -1.44
C ALA A 310 12.23 -43.43 -0.67
N GLU A 311 12.31 -44.24 0.39
CA GLU A 311 11.12 -44.64 1.18
C GLU A 311 10.64 -43.56 2.16
N GLY A 312 11.48 -42.59 2.54
CA GLY A 312 11.10 -41.51 3.45
C GLY A 312 10.31 -40.37 2.80
N ALA A 313 10.61 -40.06 1.54
CA ALA A 313 9.97 -38.97 0.79
C ALA A 313 8.55 -39.33 0.30
N ALA A 314 8.33 -40.59 -0.09
CA ALA A 314 7.02 -41.07 -0.53
C ALA A 314 5.98 -41.13 0.59
N ALA A 315 6.40 -41.21 1.86
CA ALA A 315 5.52 -41.18 3.02
C ALA A 315 5.00 -39.75 3.33
N ARG A 316 5.82 -38.72 3.06
CA ARG A 316 5.43 -37.30 3.25
C ARG A 316 4.48 -36.80 2.16
N ARG A 317 4.60 -37.30 0.93
CA ARG A 317 3.65 -37.01 -0.16
C ARG A 317 2.23 -37.52 0.13
N ARG A 318 2.06 -38.52 1.00
CA ARG A 318 0.73 -39.08 1.34
C ARG A 318 -0.04 -38.30 2.41
N SER A 319 0.59 -37.37 3.15
CA SER A 319 -0.11 -36.63 4.22
C SER A 319 -0.59 -35.23 3.83
N LEU A 320 -0.33 -34.76 2.60
CA LEU A 320 -0.64 -33.39 2.18
C LEU A 320 -1.49 -33.28 0.91
N ALA A 321 -1.84 -34.39 0.25
CA ALA A 321 -2.69 -34.39 -0.94
C ALA A 321 -4.14 -34.78 -0.59
N LEU A 322 -4.94 -33.79 -0.15
CA LEU A 322 -6.39 -33.78 -0.38
C LEU A 322 -6.64 -32.88 -1.60
N GLY A 323 -6.47 -33.47 -2.76
CA GLY A 323 -6.67 -32.87 -4.08
C GLY A 323 -6.16 -33.87 -5.10
N SER A 324 -7.06 -34.41 -5.93
CA SER A 324 -6.69 -35.46 -6.87
C SER A 324 -5.71 -34.91 -7.91
N ALA A 325 -4.69 -35.70 -8.29
CA ALA A 325 -3.70 -35.30 -9.30
C ALA A 325 -4.36 -34.86 -10.62
N ASP A 326 -5.55 -35.39 -10.91
CA ASP A 326 -6.36 -35.04 -12.07
C ASP A 326 -6.87 -33.59 -12.03
N GLU A 327 -7.18 -33.03 -10.86
CA GLU A 327 -7.62 -31.62 -10.73
C GLU A 327 -6.49 -30.63 -11.00
N LEU A 328 -5.27 -30.93 -10.55
CA LEU A 328 -4.10 -30.08 -10.80
C LEU A 328 -3.68 -30.11 -12.26
N GLN A 329 -3.82 -31.26 -12.92
CA GLN A 329 -3.56 -31.41 -14.35
C GLN A 329 -4.60 -30.66 -15.20
N MET A 330 -5.86 -30.64 -14.76
CA MET A 330 -6.92 -29.88 -15.40
C MET A 330 -6.73 -28.36 -15.26
N LEU A 331 -6.28 -27.89 -14.09
CA LEU A 331 -6.00 -26.47 -13.84
C LEU A 331 -4.80 -25.98 -14.67
N ALA A 332 -3.75 -26.79 -14.77
CA ALA A 332 -2.59 -26.50 -15.61
C ALA A 332 -2.96 -26.45 -17.10
N ALA A 333 -3.83 -27.35 -17.56
CA ALA A 333 -4.34 -27.34 -18.94
C ALA A 333 -5.22 -26.11 -19.24
N GLN A 334 -6.04 -25.65 -18.27
CA GLN A 334 -6.86 -24.43 -18.42
C GLN A 334 -6.03 -23.14 -18.44
N LEU A 335 -4.86 -23.11 -17.79
CA LEU A 335 -3.96 -21.96 -17.82
C LEU A 335 -3.12 -21.91 -19.12
N GLN A 336 -2.81 -23.07 -19.71
CA GLN A 336 -2.13 -23.15 -21.01
C GLN A 336 -3.04 -22.72 -22.18
N THR A 337 -4.35 -22.99 -22.11
CA THR A 337 -5.30 -22.51 -23.14
C THR A 337 -5.55 -21.00 -23.05
N ARG A 338 -5.49 -20.39 -21.86
CA ARG A 338 -5.58 -18.93 -21.70
C ARG A 338 -4.36 -18.19 -22.25
N THR A 339 -3.15 -18.69 -21.99
CA THR A 339 -1.91 -18.08 -22.51
C THR A 339 -1.75 -18.22 -24.03
N SER A 340 -2.37 -19.22 -24.66
CA SER A 340 -2.38 -19.37 -26.11
C SER A 340 -3.29 -18.35 -26.83
N LEU A 341 -4.33 -17.83 -26.16
CA LEU A 341 -5.24 -16.85 -26.77
C LEU A 341 -4.68 -15.42 -26.72
N ASP A 342 -3.86 -15.09 -25.72
CA ASP A 342 -3.22 -13.77 -25.60
C ASP A 342 -2.01 -13.62 -26.55
N ASN A 343 -1.28 -14.70 -26.83
CA ASN A 343 -0.14 -14.66 -27.76
C ASN A 343 -0.56 -14.48 -29.23
N ASP A 344 -1.76 -14.91 -29.62
CA ASP A 344 -2.28 -14.70 -30.98
C ASP A 344 -2.74 -13.24 -31.23
N SER A 345 -3.00 -12.48 -30.16
CA SER A 345 -3.34 -11.06 -30.23
C SER A 345 -2.08 -10.18 -30.33
N MET A 346 -0.98 -10.55 -29.66
CA MET A 346 0.30 -9.85 -29.78
C MET A 346 1.05 -10.11 -31.10
N GLY A 347 0.81 -11.26 -31.74
CA GLY A 347 1.42 -11.60 -33.04
C GLY A 347 0.96 -10.72 -34.20
N LYS A 348 -0.24 -10.11 -34.11
CA LYS A 348 -0.79 -9.23 -35.16
C LYS A 348 -0.37 -7.76 -35.02
N GLN A 349 0.05 -7.31 -33.83
CA GLN A 349 0.51 -5.94 -33.61
C GLN A 349 1.94 -5.71 -34.17
N ARG A 350 2.81 -6.73 -34.12
CA ARG A 350 4.19 -6.61 -34.61
C ARG A 350 4.34 -6.62 -36.14
N ALA A 351 3.29 -6.96 -36.89
CA ALA A 351 3.32 -6.92 -38.36
C ALA A 351 2.94 -5.55 -38.95
N LEU A 352 2.57 -4.57 -38.13
CA LEU A 352 2.23 -3.20 -38.58
C LEU A 352 3.32 -2.15 -38.30
N ASP A 353 4.27 -2.44 -37.40
CA ASP A 353 5.34 -1.49 -37.05
C ASP A 353 6.60 -1.61 -37.93
N ASP A 354 6.78 -2.73 -38.66
CA ASP A 354 7.93 -2.95 -39.56
C ASP A 354 7.77 -2.33 -40.97
N VAL A 355 6.72 -1.53 -41.21
CA VAL A 355 6.47 -0.85 -42.51
C VAL A 355 6.78 0.65 -42.49
N PHE A 356 7.08 1.25 -41.32
CA PHE A 356 7.34 2.69 -41.21
C PHE A 356 8.72 3.02 -40.61
N THR A 357 9.79 2.50 -41.21
CA THR A 357 11.12 3.08 -40.99
C THR A 357 12.03 2.90 -42.22
N LEU A 358 11.76 3.67 -43.28
CA LEU A 358 12.76 4.06 -44.27
C LEU A 358 12.49 5.54 -44.66
N ASP A 359 13.57 6.31 -44.67
CA ASP A 359 13.72 7.73 -45.04
C ASP A 359 13.19 8.82 -44.08
N LEU A 360 14.04 9.24 -43.14
CA LEU A 360 14.74 10.56 -43.12
C LEU A 360 15.45 10.82 -41.78
#